data_AF-A0A1Y4WNS3-F1
#
_entry.id   AF-A0A1Y4WNS3-F1
#
_cell.length_a   1.000
_cell.length_b   1.000
_cell.length_c   1.000
_cell.angle_alpha   90.00
_cell.angle_beta   90.00
_cell.angle_gamma   90.00
#
_symmetry.space_group_name_H-M   'P 1'
#
loop_
_entity.id
_entity.type
_entity.pdbx_description
1 polymer ?
#
loop_
_entity_poly.entity_id
_entity_poly.type
_entity_poly.pdbx_seq_one_letter_code
_entity_poly.pdbx_strand_id
1 'polypeptide(L)'
;MSRNAVFLFSVWTSLLSAVFYFLYGFTAFGVPWVMFVCLAIFFGMGGHVRDVPAMCLSALAGCVWGKVDFLLMDLFQNLGLGLAAASFVSITLGTAVTMVLHIHVLARTPFRHMPFIFAGVCLTFSQNNGNTVGLAATLVIGIVLAALCSLGMDFAVKQFPLPKEGERS
;
A
#
# COMPACT_ATOMS: atom_id res chain seq x y z
N MET A 1 -0.83 14.09 19.72
CA MET A 1 -1.43 13.07 20.62
C MET A 1 -0.85 13.23 22.01
N SER A 2 -1.59 12.89 23.06
CA SER A 2 -1.04 12.81 24.42
C SER A 2 -0.08 11.61 24.55
N ARG A 3 0.79 11.62 25.57
CA ARG A 3 1.74 10.51 25.81
C ARG A 3 1.03 9.16 26.02
N ASN A 4 -0.11 9.18 26.71
CA ASN A 4 -0.90 7.97 26.96
C ASN A 4 -1.58 7.45 25.68
N ALA A 5 -2.08 8.34 24.82
CA ALA A 5 -2.60 7.96 23.51
C ALA A 5 -1.51 7.32 22.63
N VAL A 6 -0.30 7.90 22.62
CA VAL A 6 0.84 7.34 21.87
C VAL A 6 1.18 5.95 22.38
N PHE A 7 1.30 5.77 23.70
CA PHE A 7 1.60 4.46 24.28
C PHE A 7 0.55 3.40 23.92
N LEU A 8 -0.74 3.73 24.08
CA LEU A 8 -1.83 2.82 23.74
C LEU A 8 -1.83 2.47 22.25
N PHE A 9 -1.66 3.46 21.37
CA PHE A 9 -1.59 3.24 19.93
C PHE A 9 -0.40 2.36 19.53
N SER A 10 0.77 2.56 20.15
CA SER A 10 1.96 1.74 19.91
C SER A 10 1.73 0.27 20.31
N VAL A 11 1.18 0.02 21.50
CA VAL A 11 0.85 -1.34 21.96
C VAL A 11 -0.18 -1.99 21.04
N TRP A 12 -1.24 -1.26 20.69
CA TRP A 12 -2.29 -1.73 19.78
C TRP A 12 -1.74 -2.14 18.41
N THR A 13 -0.97 -1.25 17.79
CA THR A 13 -0.38 -1.48 16.46
C THR A 13 0.60 -2.65 16.50
N SER A 14 1.42 -2.75 17.55
CA SER A 14 2.35 -3.86 17.74
C SER A 14 1.62 -5.20 17.88
N LEU A 15 0.55 -5.25 18.69
CA LEU A 15 -0.22 -6.48 18.90
C LEU A 15 -0.90 -6.95 17.61
N LEU A 16 -1.59 -6.05 16.91
CA LEU A 16 -2.25 -6.40 15.65
C LEU A 16 -1.25 -6.83 14.58
N SER A 17 -0.12 -6.13 14.49
CA SER A 17 0.98 -6.49 13.59
C SER A 17 1.49 -7.90 13.87
N ALA A 18 1.71 -8.25 15.14
CA ALA A 18 2.15 -9.58 15.54
C ALA A 18 1.10 -10.66 15.23
N VAL A 19 -0.18 -10.40 15.53
CA VAL A 19 -1.29 -11.33 15.24
C VAL A 19 -1.41 -11.57 13.74
N PHE A 20 -1.43 -10.52 12.92
CA PHE A 20 -1.53 -10.66 11.48
C PHE A 20 -0.32 -11.38 10.90
N TYR A 21 0.89 -11.07 11.37
CA TYR A 21 2.10 -11.76 10.93
C TYR A 21 2.08 -13.24 11.30
N PHE A 22 1.65 -13.58 12.52
CA PHE A 22 1.49 -14.97 12.96
C PHE A 22 0.44 -15.72 12.11
N LEU A 23 -0.73 -15.13 11.90
CA LEU A 23 -1.79 -15.72 11.08
C LEU A 23 -1.39 -15.87 9.61
N TYR A 24 -0.63 -14.90 9.09
CA TYR A 24 -0.10 -14.97 7.73
C TYR A 24 0.84 -16.17 7.55
N GLY A 25 1.54 -16.62 8.60
CA GLY A 25 2.40 -17.80 8.58
C GLY A 25 1.68 -19.10 8.17
N PHE A 26 0.35 -19.15 8.24
CA PHE A 26 -0.47 -20.27 7.78
C PHE A 26 -0.90 -20.15 6.30
N THR A 27 -0.46 -19.11 5.59
CA THR A 27 -0.76 -18.89 4.17
C THR A 27 0.42 -19.25 3.28
N ALA A 28 0.15 -19.59 2.02
CA ALA A 28 1.20 -19.89 1.02
C ALA A 28 1.67 -18.65 0.23
N PHE A 29 1.33 -17.43 0.68
CA PHE A 29 1.54 -16.21 -0.11
C PHE A 29 2.99 -15.69 -0.10
N GLY A 30 3.84 -16.08 0.85
CA GLY A 30 5.31 -15.94 0.77
C GLY A 30 5.91 -14.53 0.94
N VAL A 31 5.10 -13.46 1.05
CA VAL A 31 5.60 -12.06 1.17
C VAL A 31 5.05 -11.27 2.38
N PRO A 32 5.09 -11.80 3.63
CA PRO A 32 4.42 -11.19 4.79
C PRO A 32 4.86 -9.75 5.08
N TRP A 33 6.11 -9.41 4.75
CA TRP A 33 6.69 -8.08 4.96
C TRP A 33 5.96 -6.97 4.20
N VAL A 34 5.25 -7.30 3.11
CA VAL A 34 4.43 -6.36 2.34
C VAL A 34 3.32 -5.75 3.20
N MET A 35 2.84 -6.46 4.23
CA MET A 35 1.86 -5.89 5.16
C MET A 35 2.42 -4.63 5.87
N PHE A 36 3.70 -4.62 6.23
CA PHE A 36 4.33 -3.46 6.87
C PHE A 36 4.55 -2.30 5.90
N VAL A 37 4.77 -2.59 4.62
CA VAL A 37 4.80 -1.58 3.56
C VAL A 37 3.44 -0.89 3.46
N CYS A 38 2.34 -1.66 3.51
CA CYS A 38 0.99 -1.08 3.53
C CYS A 38 0.75 -0.17 4.74
N LEU A 39 1.26 -0.52 5.92
CA LEU A 39 1.15 0.32 7.12
C LEU A 39 1.86 1.66 6.92
N ALA A 40 3.10 1.61 6.41
CA ALA A 40 3.89 2.81 6.14
C ALA A 40 3.17 3.74 5.14
N ILE A 41 2.62 3.18 4.05
CA ILE A 41 1.88 3.96 3.06
C ILE A 41 0.59 4.53 3.65
N PHE A 42 -0.22 3.70 4.32
CA PHE A 42 -1.50 4.10 4.88
C PHE A 42 -1.32 5.24 5.89
N PHE A 43 -0.36 5.11 6.82
CA PHE A 43 -0.09 6.17 7.79
C PHE A 43 0.57 7.39 7.13
N GLY A 44 1.51 7.18 6.21
CA GLY A 44 2.20 8.27 5.51
C GLY A 44 1.26 9.14 4.68
N MET A 45 0.18 8.58 4.15
CA MET A 45 -0.83 9.32 3.39
C MET A 45 -2.01 9.84 4.23
N GLY A 46 -2.03 9.59 5.55
CA GLY A 46 -3.16 9.93 6.40
C GLY A 46 -4.44 9.18 6.04
N GLY A 47 -4.31 7.89 5.70
CA GLY A 47 -5.41 7.06 5.24
C GLY A 47 -6.57 6.98 6.22
N HIS A 48 -7.80 6.92 5.68
CA HIS A 48 -9.01 6.72 6.48
C HIS A 48 -9.64 5.36 6.19
N VAL A 49 -10.25 4.77 7.22
CA VAL A 49 -10.89 3.44 7.12
C VAL A 49 -11.98 3.40 6.05
N ARG A 50 -12.69 4.51 5.83
CA ARG A 50 -13.71 4.62 4.77
C ARG A 50 -13.15 4.46 3.36
N ASP A 51 -11.86 4.77 3.17
CA ASP A 51 -11.19 4.73 1.86
C ASP A 51 -10.57 3.36 1.59
N VAL A 52 -10.59 2.43 2.56
CA VAL A 52 -9.98 1.09 2.44
C VAL A 52 -10.41 0.31 1.20
N PRO A 53 -11.71 0.24 0.82
CA PRO A 53 -12.09 -0.46 -0.40
C PRO A 53 -11.44 0.14 -1.65
N ALA A 54 -11.35 1.46 -1.74
CA ALA A 54 -10.70 2.17 -2.83
C ALA A 54 -9.18 1.97 -2.82
N MET A 55 -8.55 1.96 -1.63
CA MET A 55 -7.12 1.65 -1.48
C MET A 55 -6.80 0.23 -1.93
N CYS A 56 -7.63 -0.76 -1.58
CA CYS A 56 -7.48 -2.14 -2.04
C CYS A 56 -7.60 -2.23 -3.57
N LEU A 57 -8.63 -1.62 -4.16
CA LEU A 57 -8.79 -1.58 -5.62
C LEU A 57 -7.62 -0.88 -6.32
N SER A 58 -7.11 0.20 -5.74
CA SER A 58 -5.93 0.92 -6.22
C SER A 58 -4.66 0.05 -6.14
N ALA A 59 -4.45 -0.69 -5.05
CA ALA A 59 -3.32 -1.61 -4.92
C ALA A 59 -3.38 -2.76 -5.95
N LEU A 60 -4.57 -3.33 -6.16
CA LEU A 60 -4.78 -4.36 -7.17
C LEU A 60 -4.56 -3.82 -8.59
N ALA A 61 -5.03 -2.60 -8.87
CA ALA A 61 -4.73 -1.93 -10.14
C ALA A 61 -3.22 -1.71 -10.31
N GLY A 62 -2.50 -1.38 -9.23
CA GLY A 62 -1.04 -1.31 -9.22
C GLY A 62 -0.37 -2.63 -9.62
N CYS A 63 -0.84 -3.76 -9.10
CA CYS A 63 -0.34 -5.08 -9.54
C CYS A 63 -0.58 -5.35 -11.03
N VAL A 64 -1.73 -4.92 -11.56
CA VAL A 64 -2.02 -5.02 -13.00
C VAL A 64 -1.06 -4.15 -13.82
N TRP A 65 -0.83 -2.91 -13.39
CA TRP A 65 0.13 -2.02 -14.05
C TRP A 65 1.56 -2.56 -14.00
N GLY A 66 1.98 -3.18 -12.90
CA GLY A 66 3.27 -3.87 -12.84
C GLY A 66 3.40 -4.98 -13.88
N LYS A 67 2.34 -5.74 -14.15
CA LYS A 67 2.33 -6.71 -15.25
C LYS A 67 2.39 -6.05 -16.62
N VAL A 68 1.70 -4.93 -16.81
CA VAL A 68 1.77 -4.15 -18.06
C VAL A 68 3.20 -3.68 -18.32
N ASP A 69 3.92 -3.23 -17.29
CA ASP A 69 5.33 -2.84 -17.42
C ASP A 69 6.20 -4.02 -17.86
N PHE A 70 6.01 -5.22 -17.28
CA PHE A 70 6.71 -6.42 -17.75
C PHE A 70 6.38 -6.76 -19.22
N LEU A 71 5.12 -6.64 -19.64
CA LEU A 71 4.73 -6.87 -21.04
C LEU A 71 5.39 -5.85 -21.99
N LEU A 72 5.49 -4.59 -21.58
CA LEU A 72 6.21 -3.57 -22.34
C LEU A 72 7.71 -3.89 -22.40
N MET A 73 8.32 -4.35 -21.30
CA MET A 73 9.74 -4.74 -21.27
C MET A 73 10.01 -5.89 -22.23
N ASP A 74 9.16 -6.90 -22.26
CA ASP A 74 9.27 -8.02 -23.19
C ASP A 74 9.09 -7.55 -24.64
N LEU A 75 8.11 -6.68 -24.91
CA LEU A 75 7.89 -6.09 -26.23
C LEU A 75 9.15 -5.36 -26.72
N PHE A 76 9.72 -4.46 -25.92
CA PHE A 76 10.89 -3.68 -26.34
C PHE A 76 12.16 -4.53 -26.46
N GLN A 77 12.31 -5.58 -25.65
CA GLN A 77 13.39 -6.55 -25.83
C GLN A 77 13.24 -7.34 -27.14
N ASN A 78 12.02 -7.75 -27.49
CA ASN A 78 11.74 -8.41 -28.77
C ASN A 78 11.96 -7.47 -29.98
N LEU A 79 11.90 -6.15 -29.78
CA LEU A 79 12.26 -5.14 -30.78
C LEU A 79 13.78 -4.85 -30.84
N GLY A 80 14.59 -5.58 -30.07
CA GLY A 80 16.05 -5.52 -30.12
C GLY A 80 16.71 -4.60 -29.09
N LEU A 81 15.95 -4.02 -28.14
CA LEU A 81 16.55 -3.27 -27.04
C LEU A 81 17.17 -4.23 -26.01
N GLY A 82 18.33 -3.86 -25.46
CA GLY A 82 18.86 -4.53 -24.27
C GLY A 82 17.97 -4.29 -23.05
N LEU A 83 18.03 -5.18 -22.05
CA LEU A 83 17.18 -5.15 -20.85
C LEU A 83 17.13 -3.77 -20.17
N ALA A 84 18.28 -3.10 -20.00
CA ALA A 84 18.34 -1.79 -19.37
C ALA A 84 17.54 -0.71 -20.15
N ALA A 85 17.67 -0.69 -21.48
CA ALA A 85 16.96 0.26 -22.33
C ALA A 85 15.46 -0.09 -22.42
N ALA A 86 15.13 -1.37 -22.55
CA ALA A 86 13.74 -1.84 -22.53
C ALA A 86 13.05 -1.45 -21.21
N SER A 87 13.66 -1.73 -20.06
CA SER A 87 13.13 -1.34 -18.74
C SER A 87 12.96 0.16 -18.60
N PHE A 88 13.93 0.96 -19.05
CA PHE A 88 13.84 2.41 -19.00
C PHE A 88 12.64 2.93 -19.80
N VAL A 89 12.49 2.48 -21.05
CA VAL A 89 11.38 2.92 -21.93
C VAL A 89 10.03 2.43 -21.40
N SER A 90 9.94 1.17 -20.97
CA SER A 90 8.71 0.60 -20.40
C SER A 90 8.24 1.34 -19.17
N ILE A 91 9.12 1.52 -18.17
CA ILE A 91 8.75 2.20 -16.93
C ILE A 91 8.36 3.65 -17.21
N THR A 92 9.08 4.34 -18.10
CA THR A 92 8.75 5.72 -18.47
C THR A 92 7.35 5.81 -19.10
N LEU A 93 7.06 4.95 -20.08
CA LEU A 93 5.78 4.94 -20.78
C LEU A 93 4.65 4.47 -19.85
N GLY A 94 4.82 3.34 -19.19
CA GLY A 94 3.83 2.72 -18.31
C GLY A 94 3.50 3.63 -17.13
N THR A 95 4.50 4.23 -16.49
CA THR A 95 4.27 5.19 -15.40
C THR A 95 3.55 6.44 -15.91
N ALA A 96 3.95 7.02 -17.05
CA ALA A 96 3.29 8.20 -17.59
C ALA A 96 1.81 7.94 -17.90
N VAL A 97 1.50 6.81 -18.53
CA VAL A 97 0.11 6.41 -18.82
C VAL A 97 -0.68 6.16 -17.53
N THR A 98 -0.11 5.40 -16.59
CA THR A 98 -0.71 5.14 -15.28
C THR A 98 -1.04 6.45 -14.55
N MET A 99 -0.11 7.40 -14.58
CA MET A 99 -0.25 8.73 -13.96
C MET A 99 -1.41 9.52 -14.55
N VAL A 100 -1.44 9.67 -15.88
CA VAL A 100 -2.49 10.41 -16.58
C VAL A 100 -3.86 9.76 -16.32
N LEU A 101 -3.94 8.44 -16.38
CA LEU A 101 -5.20 7.72 -16.18
C LEU A 101 -5.72 7.89 -14.75
N HIS A 102 -4.91 7.67 -13.72
CA HIS A 102 -5.40 7.65 -12.34
C HIS A 102 -5.51 9.02 -11.67
N ILE A 103 -4.71 10.00 -12.09
CA ILE A 103 -4.82 11.38 -11.57
C ILE A 103 -5.88 12.19 -12.31
N HIS A 104 -6.13 11.91 -13.60
CA HIS A 104 -7.02 12.72 -14.42
C HIS A 104 -8.33 12.00 -14.74
N VAL A 105 -8.26 10.84 -15.37
CA VAL A 105 -9.45 10.13 -15.89
C VAL A 105 -10.23 9.44 -14.76
N LEU A 106 -9.51 8.75 -13.87
CA LEU A 106 -10.08 7.92 -12.80
C LEU A 106 -10.05 8.60 -11.42
N ALA A 107 -9.75 9.91 -11.38
CA ALA A 107 -9.57 10.69 -10.16
C ALA A 107 -10.78 10.65 -9.19
N ARG A 108 -11.98 10.48 -9.75
CA ARG A 108 -13.26 10.42 -9.01
C ARG A 108 -13.76 9.00 -8.78
N THR A 109 -12.95 8.00 -9.10
CA THR A 109 -13.28 6.58 -8.96
C THR A 109 -12.52 5.96 -7.79
N PRO A 110 -12.80 4.71 -7.41
CA PRO A 110 -12.01 4.00 -6.41
C PRO A 110 -10.54 3.78 -6.77
N PHE A 111 -10.13 4.01 -8.03
CA PHE A 111 -8.74 3.86 -8.50
C PHE A 111 -7.90 5.13 -8.34
N ARG A 112 -8.22 5.97 -7.36
CA ARG A 112 -7.59 7.29 -7.17
C ARG A 112 -6.38 7.29 -6.23
N HIS A 113 -6.14 6.21 -5.49
CA HIS A 113 -5.11 6.20 -4.43
C HIS A 113 -3.73 5.88 -5.00
N MET A 114 -3.13 6.90 -5.61
CA MET A 114 -1.81 6.81 -6.27
C MET A 114 -0.71 6.09 -5.46
N PRO A 115 -0.51 6.38 -4.16
CA PRO A 115 0.51 5.70 -3.37
C PRO A 115 0.38 4.17 -3.39
N PHE A 116 -0.86 3.65 -3.35
CA PHE A 116 -1.11 2.21 -3.41
C PHE A 116 -0.96 1.64 -4.82
N ILE A 117 -1.23 2.42 -5.86
CA ILE A 117 -0.99 2.01 -7.25
C ILE A 117 0.52 1.82 -7.47
N PHE A 118 1.33 2.81 -7.09
CA PHE A 118 2.79 2.71 -7.19
C PHE A 118 3.36 1.59 -6.33
N ALA A 119 2.82 1.38 -5.14
CA ALA A 119 3.21 0.26 -4.31
C ALA A 119 2.92 -1.09 -5.00
N GLY A 120 1.75 -1.24 -5.62
CA GLY A 120 1.43 -2.44 -6.39
C GLY A 120 2.39 -2.68 -7.55
N VAL A 121 2.75 -1.63 -8.31
CA VAL A 121 3.71 -1.70 -9.42
C VAL A 121 5.09 -2.13 -8.92
N CYS A 122 5.67 -1.41 -7.96
CA CYS A 122 7.04 -1.67 -7.50
C CYS A 122 7.18 -3.02 -6.78
N LEU A 123 6.15 -3.44 -6.03
CA LEU A 123 6.17 -4.75 -5.40
C LEU A 123 5.98 -5.87 -6.42
N THR A 124 5.31 -5.61 -7.55
CA THR A 124 5.24 -6.59 -8.64
C THR A 124 6.63 -6.79 -9.27
N PHE A 125 7.43 -5.73 -9.41
CA PHE A 125 8.84 -5.84 -9.78
C PHE A 125 9.66 -6.60 -8.74
N SER A 126 9.43 -6.38 -7.44
CA SER A 126 10.15 -7.11 -6.39
C SER A 126 9.91 -8.63 -6.45
N GLN A 127 8.80 -9.06 -7.05
CA GLN A 127 8.49 -10.48 -7.27
C GLN A 127 8.92 -11.01 -8.64
N ASN A 128 9.54 -10.18 -9.49
CA ASN A 128 9.88 -10.52 -10.87
C ASN A 128 8.70 -11.15 -11.63
N ASN A 129 7.47 -10.64 -11.41
CA ASN A 129 6.20 -11.16 -11.95
C ASN A 129 5.82 -12.61 -11.53
N GLY A 130 6.59 -13.28 -10.65
CA GLY A 130 6.40 -14.70 -10.31
C GLY A 130 5.28 -14.98 -9.31
N ASN A 131 5.05 -14.09 -8.34
CA ASN A 131 4.09 -14.29 -7.24
C ASN A 131 3.05 -13.16 -7.16
N THR A 132 2.40 -12.82 -8.28
CA THR A 132 1.45 -11.70 -8.29
C THR A 132 0.21 -11.96 -7.44
N VAL A 133 -0.29 -13.20 -7.38
CA VAL A 133 -1.49 -13.53 -6.60
C VAL A 133 -1.21 -13.42 -5.11
N GLY A 134 -0.11 -13.99 -4.63
CA GLY A 134 0.31 -13.86 -3.24
C GLY A 134 0.55 -12.40 -2.87
N LEU A 135 1.17 -11.63 -3.76
CA LEU A 135 1.36 -10.19 -3.58
C LEU A 135 0.04 -9.42 -3.47
N ALA A 136 -0.89 -9.64 -4.41
CA ALA A 136 -2.19 -8.99 -4.43
C ALA A 136 -3.00 -9.28 -3.16
N ALA A 137 -3.04 -10.54 -2.73
CA ALA A 137 -3.68 -10.94 -1.48
C ALA A 137 -3.02 -10.25 -0.27
N THR A 138 -1.69 -10.22 -0.23
CA THR A 138 -0.96 -9.61 0.89
C THR A 138 -1.14 -8.10 0.97
N LEU A 139 -1.22 -7.41 -0.17
CA LEU A 139 -1.53 -5.99 -0.23
C LEU A 139 -2.88 -5.70 0.42
N VAL A 140 -3.92 -6.48 0.07
CA VAL A 140 -5.25 -6.34 0.66
C VAL A 140 -5.22 -6.59 2.16
N ILE A 141 -4.57 -7.68 2.61
CA ILE A 141 -4.42 -8.00 4.03
C ILE A 141 -3.69 -6.87 4.78
N GLY A 142 -2.62 -6.33 4.19
CA GLY A 142 -1.83 -5.24 4.76
C GLY A 142 -2.62 -3.94 4.89
N ILE A 143 -3.46 -3.61 3.91
CA ILE A 143 -4.34 -2.44 3.96
C ILE A 143 -5.39 -2.61 5.06
N VAL A 144 -5.96 -3.82 5.18
CA VAL A 144 -6.91 -4.14 6.26
C VAL A 144 -6.24 -4.02 7.64
N LEU A 145 -5.03 -4.56 7.80
CA LEU A 145 -4.24 -4.40 9.03
C LEU A 145 -4.03 -2.91 9.35
N ALA A 146 -3.59 -2.11 8.37
CA ALA A 146 -3.36 -0.69 8.57
C ALA A 146 -4.62 0.07 9.02
N ALA A 147 -5.77 -0.28 8.43
CA ALA A 147 -7.06 0.27 8.82
C ALA A 147 -7.44 -0.08 10.27
N LEU A 148 -7.24 -1.35 10.69
CA LEU A 148 -7.50 -1.78 12.07
C LEU A 148 -6.56 -1.09 13.06
N CYS A 149 -5.29 -0.87 12.69
CA CYS A 149 -4.38 -0.08 13.49
C CYS A 149 -4.86 1.38 13.61
N SER A 150 -5.35 1.98 12.53
CA SER A 150 -5.91 3.34 12.52
C SER A 150 -7.15 3.49 13.40
N LEU A 151 -7.99 2.45 13.52
CA LEU A 151 -9.13 2.48 14.46
C LEU A 151 -8.65 2.60 15.92
N GLY A 152 -7.57 1.91 16.28
CA GLY A 152 -6.96 2.04 17.59
C GLY A 152 -6.36 3.42 17.84
N MET A 153 -5.83 4.06 16.78
CA MET A 153 -5.38 5.45 16.82
C MET A 153 -6.55 6.40 17.18
N ASP A 154 -7.66 6.29 16.45
CA ASP A 154 -8.85 7.13 16.68
C ASP A 154 -9.42 6.92 18.10
N PHE A 155 -9.44 5.68 18.57
CA PHE A 155 -9.85 5.36 19.94
C PHE A 155 -8.91 5.97 20.98
N ALA A 156 -7.60 5.81 20.82
CA ALA A 156 -6.61 6.31 21.76
C ALA A 156 -6.63 7.84 21.88
N VAL A 157 -6.82 8.54 20.75
CA VAL A 157 -6.94 10.01 20.73
C VAL A 157 -8.23 10.48 21.41
N LYS A 158 -9.34 9.77 21.23
CA LYS A 158 -10.61 10.08 21.90
C LYS A 158 -10.54 9.85 23.42
N GLN A 159 -9.86 8.80 23.86
CA GLN A 159 -9.74 8.49 25.29
C GLN A 159 -8.75 9.39 26.03
N PHE A 160 -7.66 9.78 25.37
CA PHE A 160 -6.64 10.65 25.96
C PHE A 160 -6.42 11.90 25.10
N PRO A 161 -7.40 12.82 25.06
CA PRO A 161 -7.28 14.07 24.33
C PRO A 161 -6.13 14.92 24.88
N LEU A 162 -5.60 15.84 24.06
CA LEU A 162 -4.65 16.83 24.57
C LEU A 162 -5.37 17.76 25.56
N PRO A 163 -4.74 18.14 26.68
CA PRO A 163 -5.27 19.19 27.56
C PRO A 163 -5.54 20.45 26.74
N LYS A 164 -6.67 21.12 26.97
CA LYS A 164 -6.97 22.39 26.29
C LYS A 164 -5.93 23.43 26.70
N GLU A 165 -5.52 24.30 25.77
CA GLU A 165 -4.66 25.46 26.08
C GLU A 165 -5.35 26.30 27.16
N GLY A 166 -4.86 26.20 28.40
CA GLY A 166 -5.47 26.82 29.59
C GLY A 166 -5.40 25.97 30.87
N GLU A 167 -5.26 24.65 30.76
CA GLU A 167 -5.16 23.74 31.92
C GLU A 167 -3.72 23.34 32.27
N ARG A 168 -2.72 23.97 31.64
CA ARG A 168 -1.31 23.85 32.05
C ARG A 168 -1.03 24.89 33.13
N SER A 169 -1.55 24.67 34.34
CA SER A 169 -1.12 25.36 35.56
C SER A 169 -0.07 24.53 36.29
#